data_AF-A0A7S3CM64-F1
#
_entry.id   AF-A0A7S3CM64-F1
#
_cell.length_a   1.000
_cell.length_b   1.000
_cell.length_c   1.000
_cell.angle_alpha   90.00
_cell.angle_beta   90.00
_cell.angle_gamma   90.00
#
_symmetry.space_group_name_H-M   'P 1'
#
loop_
_entity.id
_entity.type
_entity.pdbx_description
1 polymer ?
#
loop_
_entity_poly.entity_id
_entity_poly.type
_entity_poly.pdbx_seq_one_letter_code
_entity_poly.pdbx_strand_id
1 'polypeptide(L)'
;MSDNDDNYNKQPEKGKYDDDAQNFTVRGNSRIDKGLVEDRGCTDFLCLILFAVFCGSMGYLTYYGSKYGDIEKLIAPLDGDKNFCGVGEGFRDYPKLYITDMTQSFDFDAIFDSAVCVKECPTKDSVIDCIPTSKVPSCEAKERYPSRDRLNYCFPSSIKELPEDFKEGWKNAFEAFQ
;
A
#
# COMPACT_ATOMS: atom_id res chain seq x y z
N MET A 1 -35.99 -61.65 12.22
CA MET A 1 -35.02 -60.54 12.32
C MET A 1 -34.98 -60.12 13.76
N SER A 2 -33.88 -60.47 14.42
CA SER A 2 -33.50 -59.99 15.74
C SER A 2 -32.57 -58.82 15.49
N ASP A 3 -32.90 -57.64 15.99
CA ASP A 3 -31.94 -56.55 16.10
C ASP A 3 -31.79 -56.24 17.59
N ASN A 4 -30.62 -56.61 18.11
CA ASN A 4 -30.07 -56.13 19.36
C ASN A 4 -29.72 -54.65 19.16
N ASP A 5 -30.23 -53.78 20.03
CA ASP A 5 -29.64 -52.45 20.20
C ASP A 5 -29.06 -52.35 21.62
N ASP A 6 -27.76 -52.10 21.61
CA ASP A 6 -26.85 -52.28 22.71
C ASP A 6 -27.04 -51.26 23.83
N ASN A 7 -26.85 -51.78 25.04
CA ASN A 7 -26.56 -51.06 26.26
C ASN A 7 -25.37 -50.10 26.04
N TYR A 8 -25.63 -48.79 26.07
CA TYR A 8 -24.59 -47.77 26.21
C TYR A 8 -24.84 -46.93 27.47
N ASN A 9 -24.74 -47.58 28.62
CA ASN A 9 -24.50 -46.91 29.89
C ASN A 9 -23.05 -46.42 29.95
N LYS A 10 -22.72 -45.34 29.24
CA LYS A 10 -21.46 -44.61 29.42
C LYS A 10 -21.69 -43.51 30.47
N GLN A 11 -21.31 -43.81 31.71
CA GLN A 11 -21.03 -42.75 32.69
C GLN A 11 -19.95 -41.82 32.10
N PRO A 12 -20.11 -40.49 32.15
CA PRO A 12 -19.02 -39.61 31.75
C PRO A 12 -17.82 -39.91 32.66
N GLU A 13 -16.68 -40.27 32.07
CA GLU A 13 -15.42 -40.37 32.80
C GLU A 13 -15.18 -39.01 33.48
N LYS A 14 -15.15 -39.01 34.81
CA LYS A 14 -14.74 -37.84 35.59
C LYS A 14 -13.32 -37.49 35.15
N GLY A 15 -13.20 -36.44 34.35
CA GLY A 15 -11.90 -35.90 33.96
C GLY A 15 -11.14 -35.53 35.22
N LYS A 16 -9.81 -35.67 35.18
CA LYS A 16 -8.90 -35.41 36.31
C LYS A 16 -9.02 -33.99 36.93
N TYR A 17 -9.74 -33.09 36.26
CA TYR A 17 -9.97 -31.70 36.62
C TYR A 17 -11.43 -31.38 37.00
N ASP A 18 -12.32 -32.39 37.01
CA ASP A 18 -13.75 -32.19 37.23
C ASP A 18 -14.06 -31.85 38.71
N ASP A 19 -13.31 -32.46 39.64
CA ASP A 19 -13.41 -32.13 41.08
C ASP A 19 -12.81 -30.75 41.39
N ASP A 20 -11.78 -30.31 40.66
CA ASP A 20 -11.20 -28.97 40.81
C ASP A 20 -12.12 -27.89 40.24
N ALA A 21 -12.83 -28.19 39.15
CA ALA A 21 -13.84 -27.31 38.57
C ALA A 21 -15.06 -27.16 39.48
N GLN A 22 -15.51 -28.25 40.12
CA GLN A 22 -16.66 -28.23 41.04
C GLN A 22 -16.37 -27.50 42.35
N ASN A 23 -15.11 -27.48 42.80
CA ASN A 23 -14.68 -26.76 44.01
C ASN A 23 -14.15 -25.35 43.75
N PHE A 24 -14.11 -24.90 42.49
CA PHE A 24 -13.66 -23.55 42.16
C PHE A 24 -14.73 -22.52 42.56
N THR A 25 -14.46 -21.75 43.62
CA THR A 25 -15.29 -20.61 43.99
C THR A 25 -14.56 -19.30 43.72
N VAL A 26 -15.21 -18.40 42.97
CA VAL A 26 -14.68 -17.06 42.65
C VAL A 26 -14.32 -16.28 43.92
N ARG A 27 -15.10 -16.44 45.00
CA ARG A 27 -14.81 -15.79 46.29
C ARG A 27 -13.59 -16.35 47.01
N GLY A 28 -13.30 -17.65 46.90
CA GLY A 28 -12.18 -18.30 47.59
C GLY A 28 -10.85 -18.13 46.85
N ASN A 29 -10.89 -18.12 45.51
CA ASN A 29 -9.67 -18.18 44.69
C ASN A 29 -9.36 -16.87 43.93
N SER A 30 -10.30 -15.93 43.82
CA SER A 30 -10.12 -14.76 42.92
C SER A 30 -9.63 -13.48 43.60
N ARG A 31 -9.31 -13.47 44.92
CA ARG A 31 -8.88 -12.27 45.68
C ARG A 31 -9.82 -11.04 45.55
N ILE A 32 -11.07 -11.25 45.18
CA ILE A 32 -12.10 -10.23 45.01
C ILE A 32 -12.92 -10.20 46.31
N ASP A 33 -12.62 -9.27 47.23
CA ASP A 33 -13.36 -9.15 48.49
C ASP A 33 -14.53 -8.15 48.40
N LYS A 34 -14.39 -7.04 47.66
CA LYS A 34 -15.42 -5.97 47.54
C LYS A 34 -15.50 -5.28 46.17
N GLY A 35 -15.06 -5.91 45.09
CA GLY A 35 -15.13 -5.34 43.74
C GLY A 35 -13.86 -5.56 42.95
N LEU A 36 -13.48 -4.62 42.09
CA LEU A 36 -12.25 -4.69 41.30
C LEU A 36 -11.05 -4.99 42.21
N VAL A 37 -10.21 -5.96 41.84
CA VAL A 37 -8.93 -6.22 42.52
C VAL A 37 -8.08 -4.95 42.40
N GLU A 38 -7.91 -4.24 43.53
CA GLU A 38 -7.18 -2.96 43.62
C GLU A 38 -5.66 -3.18 43.61
N ASP A 39 -5.19 -4.35 44.06
CA ASP A 39 -3.77 -4.75 44.00
C ASP A 39 -3.39 -5.22 42.59
N ARG A 40 -3.22 -4.27 41.68
CA ARG A 40 -2.65 -4.50 40.36
C ARG A 40 -1.16 -4.13 40.40
N GLY A 41 -0.30 -5.14 40.26
CA GLY A 41 1.13 -4.89 40.02
C GLY A 41 1.29 -3.99 38.79
N CYS A 42 2.20 -3.02 38.87
CA CYS A 42 2.47 -2.10 37.77
C CYS A 42 3.21 -2.83 36.63
N THR A 43 2.48 -3.61 35.85
CA THR A 43 2.99 -4.36 34.68
C THR A 43 3.30 -3.43 33.50
N ASP A 44 2.95 -2.16 33.61
CA ASP A 44 2.99 -1.19 32.51
C ASP A 44 4.39 -0.62 32.24
N PHE A 45 5.26 -0.55 33.25
CA PHE A 45 6.59 0.06 33.10
C PHE A 45 7.49 -0.69 32.10
N LEU A 46 7.48 -2.03 32.14
CA LEU A 46 8.29 -2.85 31.24
C LEU A 46 7.73 -2.78 29.80
N CYS A 47 6.41 -2.84 29.64
CA CYS A 47 5.74 -2.66 28.36
C CYS A 47 6.01 -1.27 27.75
N LEU A 48 6.02 -0.22 28.57
CA LEU A 48 6.30 1.15 28.13
C LEU A 48 7.76 1.31 27.65
N ILE A 49 8.72 0.69 28.35
CA ILE A 49 10.12 0.68 27.90
C ILE A 49 10.25 -0.03 26.54
N LEU A 50 9.65 -1.20 26.38
CA LEU A 50 9.68 -1.94 25.12
C LEU A 50 9.05 -1.14 23.98
N PHE A 51 7.90 -0.50 24.24
CA PHE A 51 7.24 0.37 23.29
C PHE A 51 8.11 1.58 22.90
N ALA A 52 8.73 2.24 23.88
CA ALA A 52 9.62 3.37 23.64
C ALA A 52 10.86 2.97 22.82
N VAL A 53 11.47 1.81 23.10
CA VAL A 53 12.59 1.28 22.30
C VAL A 53 12.14 0.98 20.87
N PHE A 54 10.96 0.36 20.69
CA PHE A 54 10.40 0.10 19.37
C PHE A 54 10.19 1.40 18.58
N CYS A 55 9.50 2.39 19.16
CA CYS A 55 9.30 3.69 18.53
C CYS A 55 10.62 4.42 18.23
N GLY A 56 11.58 4.37 19.16
CA GLY A 56 12.91 4.95 18.97
C GLY A 56 13.68 4.28 17.82
N SER A 57 13.62 2.95 17.73
CA SER A 57 14.25 2.19 16.64
C SER A 57 13.62 2.50 15.28
N MET A 58 12.28 2.61 15.22
CA MET A 58 11.57 2.99 14.01
C MET A 58 11.95 4.41 13.55
N GLY A 59 11.95 5.37 14.47
CA GLY A 59 12.38 6.74 14.19
C GLY A 59 13.84 6.83 13.71
N TYR A 60 14.73 6.06 14.34
CA TYR A 60 16.14 5.99 13.96
C TYR A 60 16.33 5.40 12.56
N LEU A 61 15.67 4.28 12.24
CA LEU A 61 15.75 3.65 10.92
C LEU A 61 15.19 4.57 9.84
N THR A 62 14.07 5.26 10.09
CA THR A 62 13.53 6.25 9.16
C THR A 62 14.51 7.40 8.93
N TYR A 63 15.09 7.97 10.00
CA TYR A 63 16.08 9.05 9.87
C TYR A 63 17.33 8.59 9.11
N TYR A 64 17.84 7.40 9.42
CA TYR A 64 18.99 6.82 8.74
C TYR A 64 18.70 6.57 7.25
N GLY A 65 17.54 5.99 6.95
CA GLY A 65 17.06 5.77 5.59
C GLY A 65 16.87 7.07 4.81
N SER A 66 16.35 8.12 5.45
CA SER A 66 16.20 9.41 4.80
C SER A 66 17.53 10.14 4.55
N LYS A 67 18.53 9.94 5.40
CA LYS A 67 19.83 10.62 5.28
C LYS A 67 20.79 9.92 4.31
N TYR A 68 20.81 8.59 4.33
CA TYR A 68 21.77 7.80 3.55
C TYR A 68 21.11 7.02 2.41
N GLY A 69 19.79 6.91 2.39
CA GLY A 69 19.05 6.32 1.30
C GLY A 69 18.85 7.31 0.16
N ASP A 70 18.78 6.76 -1.04
CA ASP A 70 18.44 7.47 -2.26
C ASP A 70 16.91 7.46 -2.40
N ILE A 71 16.22 8.37 -1.71
CA ILE A 71 14.75 8.44 -1.73
C ILE A 71 14.26 8.71 -3.16
N GLU A 72 15.03 9.46 -3.95
CA GLU A 72 14.68 9.83 -5.32
C GLU A 72 14.48 8.60 -6.19
N LYS A 73 15.28 7.54 -6.00
CA LYS A 73 15.08 6.24 -6.67
C LYS A 73 13.80 5.51 -6.28
N LEU A 74 13.31 5.70 -5.06
CA LEU A 74 12.10 5.02 -4.57
C LEU A 74 10.82 5.66 -5.11
N ILE A 75 10.87 6.97 -5.37
CA ILE A 75 9.74 7.74 -5.90
C ILE A 75 9.86 8.00 -7.40
N ALA A 76 10.96 7.59 -8.04
CA ALA A 76 11.20 7.76 -9.45
C ALA A 76 10.17 6.95 -10.25
N PRO A 77 9.45 7.59 -11.20
CA PRO A 77 8.53 6.87 -12.06
C PRO A 77 9.29 6.05 -13.12
N LEU A 78 8.59 5.05 -13.65
CA LEU A 78 9.10 4.16 -14.70
C LEU A 78 8.42 4.46 -16.03
N ASP A 79 9.22 4.54 -17.10
CA ASP A 79 8.70 4.56 -18.47
C ASP A 79 8.20 3.17 -18.92
N GLY A 80 7.63 3.10 -20.13
CA GLY A 80 7.14 1.85 -20.71
C GLY A 80 8.21 0.78 -20.96
N ASP A 81 9.50 1.15 -20.97
CA ASP A 81 10.64 0.23 -21.08
C ASP A 81 11.26 -0.11 -19.71
N LYS A 82 10.64 0.35 -18.60
CA LYS A 82 11.08 0.16 -17.21
C LYS A 82 12.39 0.87 -16.86
N ASN A 83 12.66 1.99 -17.52
CA ASN A 83 13.74 2.90 -17.12
C ASN A 83 13.25 3.89 -16.07
N PHE A 84 14.11 4.20 -15.09
CA PHE A 84 13.81 5.20 -14.06
C PHE A 84 14.01 6.62 -14.60
N CYS A 85 12.92 7.37 -14.72
CA CYS A 85 12.96 8.79 -15.02
C CYS A 85 13.71 9.55 -13.91
N GLY A 86 14.65 10.43 -14.27
CA GLY A 86 15.39 11.28 -13.33
C GLY A 86 16.63 10.66 -12.65
N VAL A 87 16.87 9.36 -12.79
CA VAL A 87 17.96 8.67 -12.08
C VAL A 87 19.03 8.12 -13.03
N GLY A 88 18.60 7.44 -14.09
CA GLY A 88 19.48 6.72 -15.02
C GLY A 88 20.36 7.64 -15.87
N GLU A 89 21.47 7.11 -16.39
CA GLU A 89 22.27 7.83 -17.39
C GLU A 89 21.42 8.10 -18.63
N GLY A 90 21.34 9.35 -19.07
CA GLY A 90 20.43 9.80 -20.13
C GLY A 90 19.04 10.21 -19.65
N PHE A 91 18.62 9.81 -18.45
CA PHE A 91 17.28 10.09 -17.90
C PHE A 91 17.27 11.18 -16.81
N ARG A 92 18.44 11.62 -16.33
CA ARG A 92 18.56 12.64 -15.26
C ARG A 92 17.85 13.95 -15.58
N ASP A 93 17.87 14.37 -16.84
CA ASP A 93 17.21 15.60 -17.30
C ASP A 93 15.71 15.42 -17.54
N TYR A 94 15.19 14.19 -17.44
CA TYR A 94 13.81 13.80 -17.69
C TYR A 94 13.19 13.16 -16.45
N PRO A 95 12.95 13.92 -15.37
CA PRO A 95 12.51 13.36 -14.10
C PRO A 95 11.03 13.00 -14.05
N LYS A 96 10.23 13.45 -15.03
CA LYS A 96 8.76 13.36 -14.96
C LYS A 96 8.23 12.30 -15.91
N LEU A 97 7.08 11.71 -15.57
CA LEU A 97 6.41 10.72 -16.40
C LEU A 97 5.15 11.29 -17.06
N TYR A 98 5.04 11.11 -18.36
CA TYR A 98 3.87 11.49 -19.15
C TYR A 98 3.30 10.28 -19.88
N ILE A 99 1.98 10.13 -19.87
CA ILE A 99 1.29 9.00 -20.51
C ILE A 99 0.75 9.47 -21.85
N THR A 100 1.18 8.83 -22.93
CA THR A 100 0.82 9.24 -24.29
C THR A 100 -0.48 8.64 -24.80
N ASP A 101 -0.89 7.49 -24.24
CA ASP A 101 -2.12 6.80 -24.60
C ASP A 101 -2.83 6.23 -23.35
N MET A 102 -3.99 6.81 -23.01
CA MET A 102 -4.88 6.30 -21.96
C MET A 102 -6.13 5.62 -22.51
N THR A 103 -6.18 5.30 -23.81
CA THR A 103 -7.35 4.64 -24.42
C THR A 103 -7.53 3.20 -23.93
N GLN A 104 -6.47 2.57 -23.41
CA GLN A 104 -6.48 1.20 -22.89
C GLN A 104 -6.93 1.18 -21.42
N SER A 105 -8.14 1.67 -21.18
CA SER A 105 -8.75 1.94 -19.86
C SER A 105 -8.99 0.72 -18.96
N PHE A 106 -8.81 -0.50 -19.48
CA PHE A 106 -9.05 -1.76 -18.75
C PHE A 106 -7.77 -2.53 -18.39
N ASP A 107 -6.63 -2.18 -18.98
CA ASP A 107 -5.35 -2.84 -18.73
C ASP A 107 -4.34 -1.80 -18.22
N PHE A 108 -4.11 -1.82 -16.90
CA PHE A 108 -3.20 -0.88 -16.24
C PHE A 108 -1.78 -0.97 -16.80
N ASP A 109 -1.29 -2.19 -17.09
CA ASP A 109 0.06 -2.38 -17.63
C ASP A 109 0.19 -1.73 -19.01
N ALA A 110 -0.87 -1.84 -19.83
CA ALA A 110 -0.90 -1.24 -21.16
C ALA A 110 -0.92 0.31 -21.14
N ILE A 111 -1.46 0.93 -20.09
CA ILE A 111 -1.41 2.39 -19.91
C ILE A 111 0.04 2.82 -19.65
N PHE A 112 0.73 2.14 -18.73
CA PHE A 112 2.11 2.45 -18.38
C PHE A 112 3.11 2.10 -19.49
N ASP A 113 2.78 1.14 -20.37
CA ASP A 113 3.60 0.85 -21.56
C ASP A 113 3.69 2.02 -22.54
N SER A 114 2.70 2.93 -22.52
CA SER A 114 2.70 4.17 -23.32
C SER A 114 3.32 5.37 -22.59
N ALA A 115 3.86 5.14 -21.38
CA ALA A 115 4.46 6.18 -20.58
C ALA A 115 5.89 6.49 -21.03
N VAL A 116 6.22 7.78 -21.07
CA VAL A 116 7.52 8.30 -21.51
C VAL A 116 8.07 9.28 -20.47
N CYS A 117 9.39 9.28 -20.29
CA CYS A 117 10.04 10.28 -19.44
C CYS A 117 10.10 11.62 -20.18
N VAL A 118 9.65 12.70 -19.53
CA VAL A 118 9.67 14.06 -20.04
C VAL A 118 10.44 14.98 -19.09
N LYS A 119 11.02 16.04 -19.66
CA LYS A 119 11.71 17.08 -18.89
C LYS A 119 10.71 17.94 -18.11
N GLU A 120 9.66 18.37 -18.79
CA GLU A 120 8.57 19.16 -18.22
C GLU A 120 7.22 18.61 -18.66
N CYS A 121 6.23 18.70 -17.78
CA CYS A 121 4.87 18.28 -18.09
C CYS A 121 4.27 19.19 -19.17
N PRO A 122 3.77 18.63 -20.27
CA PRO A 122 3.29 19.45 -21.37
C PRO A 122 2.06 20.28 -21.00
N THR A 123 2.04 21.51 -21.50
CA THR A 123 0.89 22.41 -21.55
C THR A 123 0.35 22.45 -22.99
N LYS A 124 -0.81 23.11 -23.21
CA LYS A 124 -1.53 23.07 -24.50
C LYS A 124 -0.66 23.32 -25.74
N ASP A 125 0.36 24.17 -25.63
CA ASP A 125 1.20 24.60 -26.76
C ASP A 125 2.69 24.31 -26.58
N SER A 126 3.10 23.52 -25.58
CA SER A 126 4.51 23.21 -25.34
C SER A 126 4.99 22.02 -26.19
N VAL A 127 6.22 22.11 -26.69
CA VAL A 127 6.91 20.97 -27.28
C VAL A 127 7.17 19.92 -26.21
N ILE A 128 6.83 18.66 -26.50
CA ILE A 128 7.11 17.52 -25.61
C ILE A 128 8.56 17.10 -25.87
N ASP A 129 9.44 17.44 -24.93
CA ASP A 129 10.82 16.93 -24.91
C ASP A 129 10.83 15.64 -24.08
N CYS A 130 11.03 14.50 -24.75
CA CYS A 130 10.90 13.17 -24.17
C CYS A 130 12.00 12.21 -24.63
N ILE A 131 12.18 11.14 -23.86
CA ILE A 131 12.99 9.99 -24.26
C ILE A 131 12.07 8.94 -24.91
N PRO A 132 12.34 8.52 -26.15
CA PRO A 132 11.51 7.54 -26.85
C PRO A 132 11.64 6.15 -26.22
N THR A 133 10.55 5.39 -26.27
CA THR A 133 10.47 4.00 -25.79
C THR A 133 10.13 3.05 -26.93
N SER A 134 10.21 1.73 -26.68
CA SER A 134 9.89 0.68 -27.67
C SER A 134 8.47 0.82 -28.25
N LYS A 135 7.50 1.29 -27.44
CA LYS A 135 6.11 1.50 -27.88
C LYS A 135 5.85 2.91 -28.40
N VAL A 136 6.64 3.91 -27.97
CA VAL A 136 6.48 5.31 -28.34
C VAL A 136 7.81 5.85 -28.89
N PRO A 137 8.13 5.56 -30.16
CA PRO A 137 9.43 5.92 -30.75
C PRO A 137 9.57 7.40 -31.11
N SER A 138 8.46 8.14 -31.25
CA SER A 138 8.47 9.54 -31.72
C SER A 138 8.12 10.58 -30.64
N CYS A 139 7.91 10.17 -29.37
CA CYS A 139 7.44 11.07 -28.31
C CYS A 139 6.12 11.80 -28.61
N GLU A 140 5.37 11.35 -29.63
CA GLU A 140 4.11 11.95 -30.03
C GLU A 140 2.97 11.29 -29.26
N ALA A 141 2.25 12.10 -28.48
CA ALA A 141 1.01 11.68 -27.88
C ALA A 141 -0.07 11.54 -28.96
N LYS A 142 -0.84 10.45 -28.90
CA LYS A 142 -2.00 10.24 -29.76
C LYS A 142 -3.00 11.39 -29.63
N GLU A 143 -3.19 11.86 -28.41
CA GLU A 143 -3.95 13.07 -28.09
C GLU A 143 -3.20 13.86 -27.01
N ARG A 144 -2.83 15.11 -27.30
CA ARG A 144 -2.15 15.97 -26.32
C ARG A 144 -3.14 16.50 -25.30
N TYR A 145 -2.77 16.44 -24.03
CA TYR A 145 -3.55 17.02 -22.94
C TYR A 145 -2.66 17.88 -22.03
N PRO A 146 -3.15 19.04 -21.56
CA PRO A 146 -2.42 19.87 -20.62
C PRO A 146 -2.30 19.16 -19.27
N SER A 147 -1.09 19.10 -18.75
CA SER A 147 -0.77 18.34 -17.54
C SER A 147 -0.09 19.21 -16.47
N ARG A 148 -0.18 18.76 -15.21
CA ARG A 148 0.42 19.35 -14.03
C ARG A 148 1.28 18.31 -13.36
N ASP A 149 2.39 18.79 -12.82
CA ASP A 149 3.30 17.99 -12.02
C ASP A 149 2.68 17.68 -10.64
N ARG A 150 2.66 16.39 -10.30
CA ARG A 150 2.44 15.86 -8.96
C ARG A 150 3.38 14.68 -8.75
N LEU A 151 4.32 14.81 -7.82
CA LEU A 151 5.26 13.74 -7.45
C LEU A 151 5.99 13.12 -8.65
N ASN A 152 6.45 13.94 -9.61
CA ASN A 152 7.10 13.49 -10.85
C ASN A 152 6.16 12.78 -11.86
N TYR A 153 4.85 12.81 -11.67
CA TYR A 153 3.88 12.37 -12.67
C TYR A 153 3.14 13.56 -13.27
N CYS A 154 2.86 13.49 -14.56
CA CYS A 154 2.13 14.50 -15.30
C CYS A 154 0.64 14.15 -15.36
N PHE A 155 -0.10 14.63 -14.36
CA PHE A 155 -1.55 14.48 -14.23
C PHE A 155 -2.29 15.48 -15.12
N PRO A 156 -3.43 15.14 -15.73
CA PRO A 156 -4.21 16.10 -16.51
C PRO A 156 -4.69 17.28 -15.65
N SER A 157 -4.56 18.49 -16.19
CA SER A 157 -4.94 19.74 -15.52
C SER A 157 -6.44 19.82 -15.22
N SER A 158 -7.26 19.25 -16.10
CA SER A 158 -8.70 19.15 -15.94
C SER A 158 -9.25 17.99 -16.76
N ILE A 159 -10.21 17.26 -16.19
CA ILE A 159 -10.96 16.20 -16.89
C ILE A 159 -11.71 16.78 -18.12
N LYS A 160 -12.05 18.08 -18.10
CA LYS A 160 -12.75 18.74 -19.22
C LYS A 160 -11.86 18.97 -20.45
N GLU A 161 -10.55 19.04 -20.24
CA GLU A 161 -9.56 19.27 -21.29
C GLU A 161 -8.97 17.95 -21.80
N LEU A 162 -9.42 16.83 -21.25
CA LEU A 162 -9.01 15.49 -21.62
C LEU A 162 -9.92 14.97 -22.75
N PRO A 163 -9.36 14.30 -23.79
CA PRO A 163 -10.15 13.64 -24.83
C PRO A 163 -11.16 12.66 -24.24
N GLU A 164 -12.32 12.50 -24.87
CA GLU A 164 -13.39 11.61 -24.35
C GLU A 164 -12.89 10.18 -24.10
N ASP A 165 -12.09 9.64 -25.03
CA ASP A 165 -11.51 8.30 -24.92
C ASP A 165 -10.57 8.15 -23.71
N PHE A 166 -9.91 9.23 -23.30
CA PHE A 166 -9.02 9.24 -22.14
C PHE A 166 -9.76 9.47 -20.82
N LYS A 167 -10.99 10.03 -20.85
CA LYS A 167 -11.76 10.27 -19.62
C LYS A 167 -12.14 8.99 -18.91
N GLU A 168 -12.47 7.94 -19.66
CA GLU A 168 -12.80 6.64 -19.09
C GLU A 168 -11.56 5.99 -18.47
N GLY A 169 -10.44 5.95 -19.19
CA GLY A 169 -9.16 5.44 -18.65
C GLY A 169 -8.68 6.23 -17.44
N TRP A 170 -8.83 7.55 -17.46
CA TRP A 170 -8.49 8.40 -16.33
C TRP A 170 -9.34 8.12 -15.08
N LYS A 171 -10.65 7.93 -15.25
CA LYS A 171 -11.54 7.59 -14.14
C LYS A 171 -11.16 6.25 -13.53
N ASN A 172 -10.99 5.22 -14.35
CA ASN A 172 -10.61 3.88 -13.87
C ASN A 172 -9.24 3.92 -13.16
N ALA A 173 -8.27 4.64 -13.73
CA ALA A 173 -6.97 4.81 -13.11
C ALA A 173 -7.07 5.52 -11.76
N PHE A 174 -7.83 6.61 -11.69
CA PHE A 174 -8.02 7.37 -10.46
C PHE A 174 -8.77 6.57 -9.38
N GLU A 175 -9.78 5.78 -9.75
CA GLU A 175 -10.51 4.90 -8.84
C GLU A 175 -9.62 3.81 -8.24
N ALA A 176 -8.63 3.29 -8.97
CA ALA A 176 -7.67 2.35 -8.42
C ALA A 176 -6.67 2.98 -7.44
N PHE A 177 -6.49 4.29 -7.48
CA PHE A 177 -5.63 5.04 -6.56
C PHE A 177 -6.38 5.55 -5.30
N GLN A 178 -7.70 5.37 -5.21
CA GLN A 178 -8.55 5.80 -4.09
C GLN A 178 -8.91 4.65 -3.15
#